data_AF-A0A5C5WBX6-F1
#
_entry.id   AF-A0A5C5WBX6-F1
#
_cell.length_a   1.000
_cell.length_b   1.000
_cell.length_c   1.000
_cell.angle_alpha   90.00
_cell.angle_beta   90.00
_cell.angle_gamma   90.00
#
_symmetry.space_group_name_H-M   'P 1'
#
loop_
_entity.id
_entity.type
_entity.pdbx_description
1 polymer ?
#
loop_
_entity_poly.entity_id
_entity_poly.type
_entity_poly.pdbx_seq_one_letter_code
_entity_poly.pdbx_strand_id
1 'polypeptide(L)'
;MSTRLEGDGRVLTESSQATPQTTTTPSGQPGAQYQQLLQIAQRLYQQDPDWVTFFREVLGIEGVVRRTYPNFDDLTEFEKSEEFAEIQRMVVKLRENKASADTETEPTRVITVRLPKSMHEYLRTEAHDLRTSMNKLCISKLLQTVEQEMIPAERTAPPKRRNLPAPSPTPAAASTAGAPSHSHQPTLSGGMPSSSSPFRGTL
;
A
#
# COMPACT_ATOMS: atom_id res chain seq x y z
N MET A 1 25.29 -94.51 16.09
CA MET A 1 23.86 -94.75 15.82
C MET A 1 23.27 -93.40 15.46
N SER A 2 23.22 -93.06 14.16
CA SER A 2 22.00 -93.11 13.32
C SER A 2 20.98 -92.07 13.82
N THR A 3 20.44 -91.08 13.10
CA THR A 3 20.21 -90.76 11.66
C THR A 3 19.65 -89.32 11.66
N ARG A 4 20.14 -88.36 10.85
CA ARG A 4 19.73 -87.91 9.49
C ARG A 4 18.36 -87.20 9.39
N LEU A 5 18.37 -86.04 8.69
CA LEU A 5 17.40 -85.43 7.73
C LEU A 5 17.06 -83.97 8.09
N GLU A 6 17.63 -82.98 7.38
CA GLU A 6 17.20 -82.37 6.08
C GLU A 6 16.13 -81.27 6.26
N GLY A 7 16.38 -80.07 5.69
CA GLY A 7 15.43 -78.96 5.69
C GLY A 7 16.03 -77.62 5.27
N ASP A 8 16.38 -77.50 3.98
CA ASP A 8 16.70 -76.27 3.26
C ASP A 8 15.49 -75.32 3.21
N GLY A 9 15.72 -74.00 3.23
CA GLY A 9 14.62 -73.02 3.16
C GLY A 9 15.04 -71.57 3.37
N ARG A 10 15.89 -71.05 2.48
CA ARG A 10 16.03 -69.60 2.23
C ARG A 10 14.69 -69.08 1.65
N VAL A 11 14.33 -67.82 1.92
CA VAL A 11 13.71 -66.81 1.00
C VAL A 11 12.73 -65.84 1.71
N LEU A 12 13.13 -64.56 1.66
CA LEU A 12 12.37 -63.29 1.52
C LEU A 12 11.41 -62.81 2.64
N THR A 13 11.78 -61.73 3.34
CA THR A 13 11.37 -60.33 3.06
C THR A 13 9.91 -60.06 3.43
N GLU A 14 9.68 -59.76 4.70
CA GLU A 14 8.39 -59.26 5.18
C GLU A 14 8.24 -57.79 4.77
N SER A 15 7.37 -57.57 3.78
CA SER A 15 6.88 -56.26 3.35
C SER A 15 5.86 -55.75 4.36
N SER A 16 6.28 -54.85 5.26
CA SER A 16 5.32 -54.03 6.01
C SER A 16 4.77 -52.94 5.09
N GLN A 17 3.47 -53.06 4.83
CA GLN A 17 2.66 -52.11 4.09
C GLN A 17 2.75 -50.71 4.70
N ALA A 18 3.26 -49.76 3.90
CA ALA A 18 3.07 -48.34 4.12
C ALA A 18 1.63 -47.97 3.70
N THR A 19 0.79 -47.66 4.68
CA THR A 19 -0.42 -46.86 4.47
C THR A 19 -0.04 -45.46 3.94
N PRO A 20 -0.83 -44.87 3.03
CA PRO A 20 -0.59 -43.52 2.53
C PRO A 20 -0.79 -42.51 3.66
N GLN A 21 0.29 -41.84 4.06
CA GLN A 21 0.26 -40.66 4.91
C GLN A 21 -0.39 -39.52 4.12
N THR A 22 -1.68 -39.32 4.30
CA THR A 22 -2.33 -38.03 4.01
C THR A 22 -1.78 -36.99 4.98
N THR A 23 -0.91 -36.14 4.44
CA THR A 23 -0.64 -34.75 4.81
C THR A 23 -0.95 -34.37 6.25
N THR A 24 0.00 -34.65 7.15
CA THR A 24 0.06 -34.02 8.46
C THR A 24 0.55 -32.58 8.27
N THR A 25 -0.38 -31.63 8.34
CA THR A 25 -0.11 -30.22 8.66
C THR A 25 0.88 -30.15 9.83
N PRO A 26 2.06 -29.52 9.70
CA PRO A 26 2.90 -29.32 10.87
C PRO A 26 2.21 -28.31 11.78
N SER A 27 1.73 -28.79 12.93
CA SER A 27 1.35 -27.99 14.09
C SER A 27 2.60 -27.29 14.64
N GLY A 28 3.12 -26.32 13.89
CA GLY A 28 4.17 -25.43 14.35
C GLY A 28 3.58 -24.46 15.36
N GLN A 29 4.21 -24.33 16.53
CA GLN A 29 3.80 -23.30 17.48
C GLN A 29 3.86 -21.92 16.80
N PRO A 30 2.85 -21.06 16.98
CA PRO A 30 2.78 -19.77 16.28
C PRO A 30 4.06 -18.93 16.49
N GLY A 31 4.66 -18.99 17.68
CA GLY A 31 5.93 -18.30 17.96
C GLY A 31 7.12 -18.75 17.10
N ALA A 32 7.21 -20.02 16.71
CA ALA A 32 8.30 -20.48 15.83
C ALA A 32 8.15 -19.90 14.42
N GLN A 33 6.92 -19.77 13.94
CA GLN A 33 6.61 -19.18 12.63
C GLN A 33 6.84 -17.67 12.64
N TYR A 34 6.51 -16.98 13.74
CA TYR A 34 6.75 -15.54 13.92
C TYR A 34 8.25 -15.23 13.88
N GLN A 35 9.03 -16.01 14.61
CA GLN A 35 10.48 -15.87 14.62
C GLN A 35 11.10 -16.15 13.24
N GLN A 36 10.56 -17.13 12.49
CA GLN A 36 11.02 -17.42 11.13
C GLN A 36 10.76 -16.24 10.19
N LEU A 37 9.57 -15.61 10.25
CA LEU A 37 9.27 -14.41 9.46
C LEU A 37 10.19 -13.24 9.82
N LEU A 38 10.44 -13.04 11.11
CA LEU A 38 11.39 -12.03 11.56
C LEU A 38 12.80 -12.29 11.02
N GLN A 39 13.28 -13.53 11.05
CA GLN A 39 14.61 -13.88 10.51
C GLN A 39 14.69 -13.62 9.00
N ILE A 40 13.63 -13.93 8.24
CA ILE A 40 13.57 -13.63 6.81
C ILE A 40 13.65 -12.12 6.59
N ALA A 41 12.86 -11.34 7.34
CA ALA A 41 12.86 -9.89 7.27
C ALA A 41 14.23 -9.30 7.66
N GLN A 42 14.86 -9.79 8.73
CA GLN A 42 16.20 -9.36 9.15
C GLN A 42 17.26 -9.66 8.09
N ARG A 43 17.21 -10.83 7.44
CA ARG A 43 18.13 -11.16 6.35
C ARG A 43 17.99 -10.19 5.19
N LEU A 44 16.76 -9.84 4.81
CA LEU A 44 16.51 -8.86 3.76
C LEU A 44 16.99 -7.47 4.20
N TYR A 45 16.70 -7.05 5.42
CA TYR A 45 17.15 -5.76 5.97
C TYR A 45 18.66 -5.60 5.96
N GLN A 46 19.43 -6.66 6.23
CA GLN A 46 20.89 -6.66 6.17
C GLN A 46 21.46 -6.40 4.77
N GLN A 47 20.66 -6.58 3.72
CA GLN A 47 21.05 -6.26 2.33
C GLN A 47 20.90 -4.76 2.01
N ASP A 48 20.51 -3.94 2.99
CA ASP A 48 20.24 -2.51 2.88
C ASP A 48 19.29 -2.15 1.71
N PRO A 49 18.13 -2.83 1.59
CA PRO A 49 17.16 -2.55 0.54
C PRO A 49 16.54 -1.16 0.73
N ASP A 50 16.01 -0.58 -0.35
CA ASP A 50 15.15 0.59 -0.19
C ASP A 50 13.86 0.21 0.58
N TRP A 51 13.29 1.19 1.29
CA TRP A 51 12.14 0.95 2.16
C TRP A 51 10.94 0.39 1.40
N VAL A 52 10.78 0.75 0.12
CA VAL A 52 9.65 0.32 -0.71
C VAL A 52 9.81 -1.15 -1.08
N THR A 53 11.00 -1.55 -1.54
CA THR A 53 11.32 -2.96 -1.81
C THR A 53 11.18 -3.80 -0.56
N PHE A 54 11.71 -3.36 0.58
CA PHE A 54 11.53 -4.08 1.84
C PHE A 54 10.05 -4.24 2.19
N PHE A 55 9.27 -3.16 2.10
CA PHE A 55 7.85 -3.19 2.38
C PHE A 55 7.12 -4.17 1.45
N ARG A 56 7.37 -4.11 0.14
CA ARG A 56 6.73 -4.96 -0.87
C ARG A 56 7.02 -6.44 -0.65
N GLU A 57 8.28 -6.80 -0.39
CA GLU A 57 8.70 -8.20 -0.23
C GLU A 57 8.27 -8.81 1.12
N VAL A 58 8.14 -7.98 2.17
CA VAL A 58 7.82 -8.47 3.52
C VAL A 58 6.33 -8.31 3.83
N LEU A 59 5.81 -7.08 3.74
CA LEU A 59 4.48 -6.67 4.19
C LEU A 59 3.47 -6.43 3.06
N GLY A 60 3.94 -6.37 1.81
CA GLY A 60 3.11 -6.14 0.63
C GLY A 60 2.11 -7.26 0.40
N ILE A 61 1.23 -7.06 -0.58
CA ILE A 61 0.17 -8.03 -0.95
C ILE A 61 0.76 -9.41 -1.26
N GLU A 62 1.89 -9.44 -1.97
CA GLU A 62 2.66 -10.66 -2.30
C GLU A 62 3.82 -10.92 -1.31
N GLY A 63 3.84 -10.20 -0.19
CA GLY A 63 4.89 -10.26 0.80
C GLY A 63 4.94 -11.62 1.52
N VAL A 64 6.09 -11.94 2.11
CA VAL A 64 6.27 -13.19 2.87
C VAL A 64 5.24 -13.33 4.01
N VAL A 65 4.85 -12.23 4.65
CA VAL A 65 3.86 -12.25 5.74
C VAL A 65 2.47 -12.64 5.19
N ARG A 66 2.00 -11.98 4.12
CA ARG A 66 0.69 -12.27 3.49
C ARG A 66 0.61 -13.68 2.90
N ARG A 67 1.71 -14.19 2.34
CA ARG A 67 1.78 -15.57 1.84
C ARG A 67 1.73 -16.61 2.96
N THR A 68 2.26 -16.26 4.12
CA THR A 68 2.32 -17.14 5.29
C THR A 68 1.00 -17.16 6.05
N TYR A 69 0.34 -16.00 6.18
CA TYR A 69 -0.97 -15.84 6.80
C TYR A 69 -1.99 -15.36 5.76
N PRO A 70 -2.55 -16.28 4.95
CA PRO A 70 -3.58 -15.93 3.97
C PRO A 70 -4.91 -15.58 4.64
N ASN A 71 -5.16 -16.09 5.86
CA ASN A 71 -6.36 -15.78 6.62
C ASN A 71 -6.17 -14.51 7.45
N PHE A 72 -7.23 -13.72 7.58
CA PHE A 72 -7.19 -12.43 8.28
C PHE A 72 -6.97 -12.58 9.79
N ASP A 73 -7.57 -13.59 10.42
CA ASP A 73 -7.43 -13.82 11.86
C ASP A 73 -5.98 -14.13 12.24
N ASP A 74 -5.32 -15.05 11.53
CA ASP A 74 -3.93 -15.44 11.77
C ASP A 74 -2.97 -14.25 11.54
N LEU A 75 -3.25 -13.43 10.52
CA LEU A 75 -2.49 -12.21 10.28
C LEU A 75 -2.67 -11.21 11.43
N THR A 76 -3.90 -11.05 11.92
CA THR A 76 -4.21 -10.13 13.03
C THR A 76 -3.52 -10.57 14.33
N GLU A 77 -3.42 -11.88 14.57
CA GLU A 77 -2.66 -12.41 15.70
C GLU A 77 -1.16 -12.13 15.57
N PHE A 78 -0.59 -12.28 14.37
CA PHE A 78 0.81 -11.93 14.10
C PHE A 78 1.07 -10.43 14.24
N GLU A 79 0.16 -9.57 13.78
CA GLU A 79 0.31 -8.11 13.87
C GLU A 79 0.37 -7.60 15.32
N LYS A 80 -0.10 -8.38 16.29
CA LYS A 80 -0.01 -8.10 17.73
C LYS A 80 1.31 -8.57 18.36
N SER A 81 2.14 -9.28 17.62
CA SER A 81 3.36 -9.91 18.15
C SER A 81 4.55 -8.94 18.21
N GLU A 82 5.54 -9.26 19.06
CA GLU A 82 6.77 -8.46 19.18
C GLU A 82 7.63 -8.52 17.91
N GLU A 83 7.56 -9.65 17.20
CA GLU A 83 8.25 -9.86 15.93
C GLU A 83 7.75 -8.90 14.85
N PHE A 84 6.43 -8.72 14.77
CA PHE A 84 5.85 -7.74 13.86
C PHE A 84 6.25 -6.30 14.23
N ALA A 85 6.28 -5.99 15.53
CA ALA A 85 6.76 -4.69 15.99
C ALA A 85 8.24 -4.43 15.64
N GLU A 86 9.10 -5.45 15.65
CA GLU A 86 10.48 -5.34 15.16
C GLU A 86 10.52 -5.11 13.64
N ILE A 87 9.69 -5.81 12.86
CA ILE A 87 9.58 -5.58 11.42
C ILE A 87 9.15 -4.15 11.10
N GLN A 88 8.17 -3.60 11.82
CA GLN A 88 7.77 -2.20 11.68
C GLN A 88 8.91 -1.24 12.04
N ARG A 89 9.68 -1.52 13.10
CA ARG A 89 10.88 -0.72 13.45
C ARG A 89 11.92 -0.73 12.33
N MET A 90 12.12 -1.86 11.64
CA MET A 90 12.99 -1.92 10.46
C MET A 90 12.48 -1.01 9.33
N VAL A 91 11.18 -1.02 9.03
CA VAL A 91 10.57 -0.13 8.01
C VAL A 91 10.79 1.35 8.36
N VAL A 92 10.59 1.73 9.62
CA VAL A 92 10.81 3.11 10.07
C VAL A 92 12.26 3.53 9.85
N LYS A 93 13.23 2.69 10.24
CA LYS A 93 14.67 2.98 10.03
C LYS A 93 15.03 3.13 8.54
N LEU A 94 14.53 2.25 7.67
CA LEU A 94 14.78 2.37 6.21
C LEU A 94 14.23 3.67 5.64
N ARG A 95 13.10 4.16 6.17
CA ARG A 95 12.52 5.45 5.77
C ARG A 95 13.34 6.66 6.22
N GLU A 96 13.99 6.58 7.37
CA GLU A 96 14.87 7.64 7.87
C GLU A 96 16.15 7.75 7.03
N ASN A 97 16.75 6.60 6.67
CA ASN A 97 18.07 6.54 6.01
C ASN A 97 18.08 7.09 4.58
N LYS A 98 16.96 7.04 3.84
CA LYS A 98 16.97 7.30 2.39
C LYS A 98 15.83 8.20 1.93
N ALA A 99 15.59 9.28 2.68
CA ALA A 99 14.59 10.30 2.33
C ALA A 99 14.84 11.04 0.98
N SER A 100 15.94 10.76 0.28
CA SER A 100 16.40 11.58 -0.86
C SER A 100 17.06 10.85 -2.04
N ALA A 101 17.06 9.51 -2.12
CA ALA A 101 17.71 8.82 -3.25
C ALA A 101 16.71 8.06 -4.13
N ASP A 102 16.58 8.59 -5.33
CA ASP A 102 16.02 8.06 -6.58
C ASP A 102 14.59 7.51 -6.59
N THR A 103 13.74 8.37 -7.16
CA THR A 103 12.33 8.20 -7.50
C THR A 103 12.11 7.24 -8.69
N GLU A 104 13.07 6.38 -9.01
CA GLU A 104 13.10 5.66 -10.30
C GLU A 104 12.45 4.26 -10.28
N THR A 105 12.05 3.74 -9.11
CA THR A 105 11.67 2.31 -8.98
C THR A 105 10.19 2.01 -8.72
N GLU A 106 9.40 2.93 -8.15
CA GLU A 106 7.97 2.65 -7.87
C GLU A 106 7.03 3.83 -8.22
N PRO A 107 6.02 3.62 -9.09
CA PRO A 107 5.06 4.67 -9.43
C PRO A 107 4.26 5.13 -8.20
N THR A 108 4.39 6.41 -7.84
CA THR A 108 3.59 6.97 -6.74
C THR A 108 2.12 7.13 -7.18
N ARG A 109 1.20 6.79 -6.28
CA ARG A 109 -0.26 7.01 -6.44
C ARG A 109 -0.76 7.96 -5.37
N VAL A 110 -1.75 8.78 -5.72
CA VAL A 110 -2.34 9.77 -4.80
C VAL A 110 -3.66 9.24 -4.24
N ILE A 111 -3.79 9.26 -2.92
CA ILE A 111 -5.07 9.07 -2.22
C ILE A 111 -5.59 10.43 -1.76
N THR A 112 -6.90 10.67 -1.90
CA THR A 112 -7.55 11.88 -1.37
C THR A 112 -8.50 11.49 -0.25
N VAL A 113 -8.23 11.97 0.97
CA VAL A 113 -9.05 11.68 2.16
C VAL A 113 -9.87 12.93 2.52
N ARG A 114 -11.18 12.77 2.73
CA ARG A 114 -12.04 13.85 3.23
C ARG A 114 -12.02 13.85 4.75
N LEU A 115 -11.40 14.85 5.37
CA LEU A 115 -11.32 14.98 6.82
C LEU A 115 -12.12 16.19 7.32
N PRO A 116 -12.76 16.12 8.50
CA PRO A 116 -13.27 17.30 9.18
C PRO A 116 -12.18 18.34 9.42
N LYS A 117 -12.52 19.64 9.37
CA LYS A 117 -11.55 20.73 9.56
C LYS A 117 -10.76 20.59 10.86
N SER A 118 -11.44 20.29 11.97
CA SER A 118 -10.80 20.11 13.28
C SER A 118 -9.74 19.01 13.28
N MET A 119 -10.02 17.87 12.64
CA MET A 119 -9.07 16.76 12.54
C MET A 119 -7.86 17.12 11.66
N HIS A 120 -8.10 17.82 10.55
CA HIS A 120 -7.03 18.31 9.70
C HIS A 120 -6.12 19.30 10.44
N GLU A 121 -6.68 20.24 11.19
CA GLU A 121 -5.90 21.18 12.01
C GLU A 121 -5.11 20.46 13.11
N TYR A 122 -5.71 19.46 13.75
CA TYR A 122 -4.99 18.63 14.73
C TYR A 122 -3.75 17.96 14.12
N LEU A 123 -3.89 17.31 12.97
CA LEU A 123 -2.76 16.68 12.27
C LEU A 123 -1.68 17.71 11.88
N ARG A 124 -2.09 18.94 11.55
CA ARG A 124 -1.15 20.03 11.22
C ARG A 124 -0.31 20.40 12.43
N THR A 125 -0.96 20.61 13.58
CA THR A 125 -0.29 20.94 14.83
C THR A 125 0.63 19.80 15.27
N GLU A 126 0.15 18.56 15.24
CA GLU A 126 0.95 17.37 15.60
C GLU A 126 2.20 17.26 14.72
N ALA A 127 2.07 17.45 13.40
CA ALA A 127 3.22 17.43 12.49
C ALA A 127 4.22 18.55 12.80
N HIS A 128 3.73 19.74 13.12
CA HIS A 128 4.56 20.88 13.51
C HIS A 128 5.33 20.59 14.81
N ASP A 129 4.66 20.05 15.83
CA ASP A 129 5.25 19.73 17.13
C ASP A 129 6.34 18.65 16.99
N LEU A 130 6.10 17.67 16.12
CA LEU A 130 7.06 16.62 15.77
C LEU A 130 8.10 17.04 14.72
N ARG A 131 8.09 18.32 14.28
CA ARG A 131 9.00 18.88 13.27
C ARG A 131 9.07 18.06 11.98
N THR A 132 7.93 17.54 11.53
CA THR A 132 7.80 16.77 10.30
C THR A 132 6.76 17.40 9.38
N SER A 133 6.71 16.97 8.11
CA SER A 133 5.63 17.41 7.22
C SER A 133 4.36 16.63 7.52
N MET A 134 3.20 17.25 7.26
CA MET A 134 1.91 16.58 7.34
C MET A 134 1.91 15.26 6.56
N ASN A 135 2.44 15.26 5.34
CA ASN A 135 2.49 14.05 4.51
C ASN A 135 3.36 12.95 5.14
N LYS A 136 4.51 13.31 5.72
CA LYS A 136 5.36 12.33 6.42
C LYS A 136 4.64 11.74 7.62
N LEU A 137 3.97 12.57 8.43
CA LEU A 137 3.16 12.11 9.56
C LEU A 137 2.03 11.18 9.10
N CYS A 138 1.27 11.58 8.08
CA CYS A 138 0.16 10.79 7.55
C CYS A 138 0.63 9.44 6.99
N ILE A 139 1.73 9.41 6.24
CA ILE A 139 2.30 8.15 5.73
C ILE A 139 2.71 7.26 6.90
N SER A 140 3.38 7.78 7.92
CA SER A 140 3.74 7.00 9.10
C SER A 140 2.53 6.41 9.82
N LYS A 141 1.44 7.18 9.96
CA LYS A 141 0.18 6.68 10.55
C LYS A 141 -0.51 5.63 9.66
N LEU A 142 -0.43 5.73 8.33
CA LEU A 142 -1.01 4.76 7.40
C LEU A 142 -0.28 3.40 7.38
N LEU A 143 0.98 3.35 7.80
CA LEU A 143 1.74 2.10 7.89
C LEU A 143 1.47 1.32 9.17
N GLN A 144 0.89 1.98 10.18
CA GLN A 144 0.50 1.33 11.40
C GLN A 144 -0.71 0.45 11.12
N THR A 145 -0.72 -0.74 11.72
CA THR A 145 -1.85 -1.66 11.62
C THR A 145 -3.04 -1.05 12.35
N VAL A 146 -4.19 -1.07 11.70
CA VAL A 146 -5.46 -0.61 12.28
C VAL A 146 -6.31 -1.85 12.51
N GLU A 147 -6.69 -2.09 13.76
CA GLU A 147 -7.57 -3.21 14.11
C GLU A 147 -8.92 -3.08 13.39
N GLN A 148 -9.49 -4.19 12.93
CA GLN A 148 -10.72 -4.19 12.12
C GLN A 148 -11.89 -3.48 12.82
N GLU A 149 -11.99 -3.59 14.14
CA GLU A 149 -13.03 -2.94 14.95
C GLU A 149 -12.92 -1.40 14.95
N MET A 150 -11.75 -0.85 14.64
CA MET A 150 -11.54 0.60 14.53
C MET A 150 -11.94 1.16 13.17
N ILE A 151 -12.30 0.32 12.20
CA ILE A 151 -12.81 0.73 10.88
C ILE A 151 -14.33 0.72 10.93
N PRO A 152 -15.01 1.89 10.83
CA PRO A 152 -16.47 1.91 10.80
C PRO A 152 -17.00 1.11 9.60
N ALA A 153 -17.85 0.12 9.86
CA ALA A 153 -18.51 -0.63 8.80
C ALA A 153 -19.32 0.34 7.91
N GLU A 154 -19.09 0.27 6.60
CA GLU A 154 -19.81 1.13 5.65
C GLU A 154 -21.32 0.90 5.77
N ARG A 155 -22.05 1.94 6.19
CA ARG A 155 -23.49 2.01 5.89
C ARG A 155 -23.61 2.30 4.41
N THR A 156 -23.78 1.26 3.60
CA THR A 156 -24.10 1.38 2.17
C THR A 156 -25.41 2.16 2.04
N ALA A 157 -25.31 3.48 1.82
CA ALA A 157 -26.47 4.29 1.47
C ALA A 157 -26.89 3.93 0.04
N PRO A 158 -28.16 3.57 -0.22
CA PRO A 158 -28.61 3.26 -1.56
C PRO A 158 -28.42 4.48 -2.48
N PRO A 159 -28.07 4.29 -3.76
CA PRO A 159 -27.80 5.39 -4.67
C PRO A 159 -29.06 6.26 -4.83
N LYS A 160 -29.00 7.49 -4.32
CA LYS A 160 -30.01 8.51 -4.53
C LYS A 160 -30.01 8.86 -6.02
N ARG A 161 -31.01 8.35 -6.76
CA ARG A 161 -31.25 8.68 -8.17
C ARG A 161 -31.17 10.19 -8.33
N ARG A 162 -30.17 10.64 -9.08
CA ARG A 162 -30.00 12.04 -9.47
C ARG A 162 -31.15 12.39 -10.40
N ASN A 163 -32.18 13.08 -9.90
CA ASN A 163 -33.17 13.74 -10.75
C ASN A 163 -32.43 14.76 -11.61
N LEU A 164 -32.15 14.40 -12.86
CA LEU A 164 -31.81 15.35 -13.91
C LEU A 164 -33.10 16.10 -14.27
N PRO A 165 -33.11 17.45 -14.27
CA PRO A 165 -34.20 18.19 -14.89
C PRO A 165 -34.20 17.93 -16.40
N ALA A 166 -35.39 17.68 -16.95
CA ALA A 166 -35.60 17.38 -18.37
C ALA A 166 -35.11 18.53 -19.28
N PRO A 167 -34.57 18.24 -20.47
CA PRO A 167 -34.19 19.28 -21.43
C PRO A 167 -35.43 19.92 -22.06
N SER A 168 -35.50 21.24 -22.01
CA SER A 168 -36.50 22.07 -22.69
C SER A 168 -36.37 22.00 -24.22
N PRO A 169 -37.47 22.03 -24.99
CA PRO A 169 -37.42 21.96 -26.45
C PRO A 169 -36.98 23.28 -27.08
N THR A 170 -36.04 23.19 -28.02
CA THR A 170 -35.57 24.25 -28.93
C THR A 170 -36.63 24.58 -29.99
N PRO A 171 -36.95 25.86 -30.28
CA PRO A 171 -37.71 26.20 -31.47
C PRO A 171 -36.79 26.33 -32.69
N ALA A 172 -37.20 25.68 -33.79
CA ALA A 172 -36.53 25.65 -35.07
C ALA A 172 -36.82 26.91 -35.91
N ALA A 173 -35.75 27.40 -36.56
CA ALA A 173 -35.64 27.97 -37.90
C ALA A 173 -36.67 29.00 -38.42
N ALA A 174 -36.16 30.19 -38.75
CA ALA A 174 -36.53 30.89 -39.98
C ALA A 174 -35.29 31.61 -40.57
N SER A 175 -34.83 31.13 -41.73
CA SER A 175 -33.94 31.82 -42.68
C SER A 175 -34.66 33.05 -43.26
N THR A 176 -34.06 34.13 -43.78
CA THR A 176 -33.17 34.18 -44.95
C THR A 176 -32.70 35.63 -45.21
N ALA A 177 -31.45 35.78 -45.67
CA ALA A 177 -30.87 36.78 -46.61
C ALA A 177 -30.92 38.30 -46.36
N GLY A 178 -29.71 38.91 -46.42
CA GLY A 178 -29.49 40.32 -46.80
C GLY A 178 -28.15 40.91 -46.30
N ALA A 179 -27.14 41.00 -47.18
CA ALA A 179 -25.95 41.86 -47.01
C ALA A 179 -26.16 43.17 -47.83
N PRO A 180 -25.27 44.20 -47.86
CA PRO A 180 -23.99 44.43 -47.16
C PRO A 180 -23.79 45.89 -46.61
N SER A 181 -22.56 46.17 -46.11
CA SER A 181 -21.83 47.47 -46.11
C SER A 181 -21.76 48.37 -44.87
N HIS A 182 -20.57 48.98 -44.76
CA HIS A 182 -20.07 50.10 -43.94
C HIS A 182 -19.52 49.79 -42.53
N SER A 183 -18.19 49.80 -42.34
CA SER A 183 -17.34 50.98 -42.09
C SER A 183 -17.58 51.61 -40.71
N HIS A 184 -16.68 51.35 -39.74
CA HIS A 184 -15.94 52.37 -38.97
C HIS A 184 -15.20 51.79 -37.75
N GLN A 185 -13.95 52.22 -37.66
CA GLN A 185 -13.03 52.15 -36.52
C GLN A 185 -13.53 53.10 -35.41
N PRO A 186 -13.11 52.92 -34.15
CA PRO A 186 -12.10 53.86 -33.67
C PRO A 186 -11.00 53.25 -32.78
N THR A 187 -9.83 53.81 -32.98
CA THR A 187 -8.60 53.87 -32.16
C THR A 187 -8.80 54.45 -30.76
N LEU A 188 -8.14 53.87 -29.74
CA LEU A 188 -7.49 54.53 -28.58
C LEU A 188 -6.47 53.53 -27.99
N SER A 189 -5.15 53.63 -28.24
CA SER A 189 -4.12 54.49 -27.63
C SER A 189 -3.94 54.38 -26.11
N GLY A 190 -2.72 53.95 -25.71
CA GLY A 190 -2.16 53.97 -24.35
C GLY A 190 -1.58 52.59 -23.99
N GLY A 191 -0.30 52.28 -24.15
CA GLY A 191 0.88 53.05 -23.74
C GLY A 191 1.60 52.25 -22.65
N MET A 192 2.59 51.42 -23.02
CA MET A 192 3.58 50.88 -22.06
C MET A 192 4.49 52.04 -21.59
N PRO A 193 5.18 51.94 -20.43
CA PRO A 193 6.46 51.24 -20.46
C PRO A 193 6.76 50.35 -19.25
N SER A 194 7.54 49.33 -19.57
CA SER A 194 8.53 48.61 -18.77
C SER A 194 9.16 49.35 -17.59
N SER A 195 9.26 48.66 -16.45
CA SER A 195 10.30 48.90 -15.44
C SER A 195 11.00 47.58 -15.08
N SER A 196 12.18 47.43 -15.66
CA SER A 196 13.27 46.53 -15.27
C SER A 196 13.83 46.90 -13.89
N SER A 197 14.07 45.91 -13.03
CA SER A 197 15.00 46.04 -11.89
C SER A 197 15.90 44.82 -11.82
N PRO A 198 17.22 44.99 -12.03
CA PRO A 198 18.24 44.01 -11.65
C PRO A 198 18.87 44.44 -10.32
N PHE A 199 18.91 43.56 -9.32
CA PHE A 199 19.91 43.71 -8.25
C PHE A 199 20.61 42.38 -7.98
N ARG A 200 21.85 42.38 -8.47
CA ARG A 200 22.95 41.48 -8.17
C ARG A 200 23.55 41.95 -6.84
N GLY A 201 23.64 41.06 -5.87
CA GLY A 201 24.36 41.28 -4.61
C GLY A 201 25.28 40.08 -4.38
N THR A 202 26.56 40.28 -4.65
CA THR A 202 27.65 39.35 -4.36
C THR A 202 28.33 39.85 -3.09
N LEU A 203 28.50 38.97 -2.11
CA LEU A 203 29.70 38.72 -1.28
C LEU A 203 29.28 37.86 -0.07
#